data_AF-A0A8T3DG74-F1
#
_entry.id   AF-A0A8T3DG74-F1
#
_cell.length_a   1.000
_cell.length_b   1.000
_cell.length_c   1.000
_cell.angle_alpha   90.00
_cell.angle_beta   90.00
_cell.angle_gamma   90.00
#
_symmetry.space_group_name_H-M   'P 1'
#
loop_
_entity.id
_entity.type
_entity.pdbx_description
1 polymer ?
#
loop_
_entity_poly.entity_id
_entity_poly.type
_entity_poly.pdbx_seq_one_letter_code
_entity_poly.pdbx_strand_id
1 'polypeptide(L)'
;MDVGGLHPRKKEAKILGGRTGEASSDTGEPAELRPLTPLIRFYIYALHGCLCEVVFTATCDWCERGDRRLSGHTSLWALPIYGTAILLIERLHLRLSPHYPLLVRLVLYTLLVYLWEFGTGFLLRLAGACPWDYSAFRFNLMGLVTLEYALPWALACLIAEGHIIKNTLRMHL
;
A
#
# COMPACT_ATOMS: atom_id res chain seq x y z
N MET A 1 58.27 65.52 22.03
CA MET A 1 58.33 65.77 23.48
C MET A 1 57.64 64.58 24.13
N ASP A 2 58.42 63.60 24.55
CA ASP A 2 58.92 63.43 25.94
C ASP A 2 57.77 62.82 26.79
N VAL A 3 57.90 61.75 27.56
CA VAL A 3 58.99 61.09 28.29
C VAL A 3 58.44 59.67 28.55
N GLY A 4 59.19 58.57 28.47
CA GLY A 4 60.07 58.17 29.56
C GLY A 4 59.35 57.28 30.60
N GLY A 5 59.60 55.97 30.56
CA GLY A 5 60.05 55.29 31.77
C GLY A 5 59.14 54.24 32.44
N LEU A 6 59.81 53.12 32.75
CA LEU A 6 59.66 52.28 33.95
C LEU A 6 58.61 51.16 33.97
N HIS A 7 59.07 49.98 33.51
CA HIS A 7 58.87 48.72 34.23
C HIS A 7 59.32 48.86 35.71
N PRO A 8 58.70 48.19 36.71
CA PRO A 8 58.83 46.72 36.78
C PRO A 8 57.71 45.94 37.52
N ARG A 9 57.86 44.61 37.40
CA ARG A 9 57.68 43.58 38.45
C ARG A 9 56.37 42.74 38.41
N LYS A 10 56.58 41.51 37.90
CA LYS A 10 55.78 40.28 37.98
C LYS A 10 54.88 40.16 39.22
N LYS A 11 53.61 39.81 38.99
CA LYS A 11 52.83 38.88 39.82
C LYS A 11 52.03 37.94 38.92
N GLU A 12 52.05 36.68 39.30
CA GLU A 12 51.35 35.56 38.69
C GLU A 12 49.83 35.72 38.80
N ALA A 13 49.12 35.31 37.75
CA ALA A 13 47.75 34.79 37.84
C ALA A 13 47.46 33.97 36.59
N LYS A 14 47.78 32.68 36.67
CA LYS A 14 47.19 31.63 35.83
C LYS A 14 45.68 31.65 36.10
N ILE A 15 44.87 31.96 35.08
CA ILE A 15 43.46 31.55 34.84
C ILE A 15 42.93 32.40 33.68
N LEU A 16 42.77 31.79 32.50
CA LEU A 16 41.66 31.92 31.54
C LEU A 16 42.10 31.32 30.19
N GLY A 17 41.84 30.03 30.02
CA GLY A 17 41.83 29.36 28.72
C GLY A 17 40.41 28.90 28.46
N GLY A 18 39.58 29.82 27.94
CA GLY A 18 38.26 29.47 27.47
C GLY A 18 38.34 28.50 26.30
N ARG A 19 37.67 27.36 26.44
CA ARG A 19 37.10 26.63 25.32
C ARG A 19 35.73 26.13 25.77
N THR A 20 34.76 26.96 25.40
CA THR A 20 33.34 26.68 25.30
C THR A 20 33.09 25.27 24.77
N GLY A 21 32.12 24.60 25.40
CA GLY A 21 31.86 23.19 25.21
C GLY A 21 31.62 22.78 23.77
N GLU A 22 32.25 21.68 23.39
CA GLU A 22 31.65 20.72 22.47
C GLU A 22 30.49 20.05 23.20
N ALA A 23 29.36 20.75 23.26
CA ALA A 23 28.09 20.06 23.17
C ALA A 23 28.04 19.55 21.73
N SER A 24 28.29 18.24 21.55
CA SER A 24 27.87 17.53 20.36
C SER A 24 26.38 17.82 20.21
N SER A 25 26.04 18.74 19.31
CA SER A 25 24.69 18.93 18.84
C SER A 25 24.31 17.63 18.15
N ASP A 26 23.69 16.74 18.91
CA ASP A 26 22.76 15.75 18.40
C ASP A 26 21.63 16.55 17.74
N THR A 27 21.89 17.03 16.53
CA THR A 27 20.84 17.41 15.60
C THR A 27 20.16 16.11 15.25
N GLY A 28 19.22 15.71 16.12
CA GLY A 28 18.11 14.89 15.74
C GLY A 28 17.40 15.61 14.60
N GLU A 29 17.89 15.39 13.38
CA GLU A 29 17.11 15.57 12.16
C GLU A 29 15.75 14.93 12.45
N PRO A 30 14.64 15.68 12.38
CA PRO A 30 13.34 15.06 12.53
C PRO A 30 13.29 13.98 11.45
N ALA A 31 13.15 12.71 11.86
CA ALA A 31 13.08 11.58 10.94
C ALA A 31 12.12 11.96 9.81
N GLU A 32 12.66 12.29 8.63
CA GLU A 32 11.85 12.71 7.50
C GLU A 32 10.94 11.53 7.18
N LEU A 33 9.66 11.72 7.47
CA LEU A 33 8.59 10.77 7.23
C LEU A 33 8.50 10.47 5.72
N ARG A 34 9.30 9.51 5.24
CA ARG A 34 9.40 9.14 3.84
C ARG A 34 8.17 8.34 3.44
N PRO A 35 7.52 8.68 2.32
CA PRO A 35 6.42 7.87 1.82
C PRO A 35 6.95 6.47 1.43
N LEU A 36 6.17 5.43 1.76
CA LEU A 36 6.49 4.05 1.38
C LEU A 36 6.77 3.93 -0.13
N THR A 37 7.88 3.28 -0.49
CA THR A 37 8.24 2.97 -1.88
C THR A 37 7.13 2.17 -2.57
N PRO A 38 6.82 2.40 -3.86
CA PRO A 38 5.76 1.68 -4.59
C PRO A 38 5.89 0.15 -4.54
N LEU A 39 7.12 -0.38 -4.45
CA LEU A 39 7.39 -1.81 -4.32
C LEU A 39 6.91 -2.38 -2.98
N ILE A 40 7.06 -1.62 -1.88
CA ILE A 40 6.60 -2.05 -0.56
C ILE A 40 5.07 -2.02 -0.53
N ARG A 41 4.45 -1.00 -1.13
CA ARG A 41 2.99 -0.92 -1.29
C ARG A 41 2.46 -2.10 -2.09
N PHE A 42 3.09 -2.40 -3.23
CA PHE A 42 2.77 -3.58 -4.03
C PHE A 42 2.79 -4.87 -3.20
N TYR A 43 3.83 -5.09 -2.41
CA TYR A 43 3.96 -6.27 -1.56
C TYR A 43 2.83 -6.36 -0.53
N ILE A 44 2.56 -5.26 0.19
CA ILE A 44 1.46 -5.19 1.17
C ILE A 44 0.13 -5.48 0.48
N TYR A 45 -0.10 -4.91 -0.70
CA TYR A 45 -1.33 -5.08 -1.46
C TYR A 45 -1.51 -6.50 -1.98
N ALA A 46 -0.44 -7.10 -2.50
CA ALA A 46 -0.45 -8.49 -2.95
C ALA A 46 -0.81 -9.45 -1.81
N LEU A 47 -0.24 -9.25 -0.62
CA LEU A 47 -0.56 -10.05 0.57
C LEU A 47 -2.01 -9.87 1.01
N HIS A 48 -2.52 -8.64 1.06
CA HIS A 48 -3.91 -8.39 1.44
C HIS A 48 -4.88 -8.99 0.42
N GLY A 49 -4.61 -8.85 -0.88
CA GLY A 49 -5.43 -9.46 -1.93
C GLY A 49 -5.45 -10.98 -1.83
N CYS A 50 -4.29 -11.60 -1.63
CA CYS A 50 -4.18 -13.05 -1.42
C CYS A 50 -4.94 -13.52 -0.18
N LEU A 51 -4.81 -12.80 0.94
CA LEU A 51 -5.59 -13.10 2.15
C LEU A 51 -7.11 -12.99 1.89
N CYS A 52 -7.54 -11.93 1.20
CA CYS A 52 -8.95 -11.75 0.84
C CYS A 52 -9.47 -12.89 -0.05
N GLU A 53 -8.69 -13.36 -1.02
CA GLU A 53 -9.05 -14.50 -1.87
C GLU A 53 -9.18 -15.80 -1.07
N VAL A 54 -8.25 -16.09 -0.17
CA VAL A 54 -8.30 -17.27 0.70
C VAL A 54 -9.53 -17.22 1.60
N VAL A 55 -9.83 -16.07 2.20
CA VAL A 55 -11.04 -15.89 3.02
C VAL A 55 -12.31 -16.04 2.18
N PHE A 56 -12.34 -15.47 0.97
CA PHE A 56 -13.48 -15.56 0.07
C PHE A 56 -13.75 -17.00 -0.35
N THR A 57 -12.74 -17.72 -0.85
CA THR A 57 -12.87 -19.12 -1.26
C THR A 57 -13.27 -20.02 -0.11
N ALA A 58 -12.67 -19.85 1.07
CA ALA A 58 -13.07 -20.56 2.29
C ALA A 58 -14.54 -20.29 2.67
N THR A 59 -15.01 -19.05 2.51
CA THR A 59 -16.40 -18.67 2.80
C THR A 59 -17.37 -19.28 1.79
N CYS A 60 -17.05 -19.24 0.49
CA CYS A 60 -17.83 -19.88 -0.56
C CYS A 60 -17.95 -21.40 -0.33
N ASP A 61 -16.83 -22.08 -0.06
CA ASP A 61 -16.84 -23.52 0.23
C ASP A 61 -17.65 -23.86 1.49
N TRP A 62 -17.57 -23.01 2.53
CA TRP A 62 -18.40 -23.17 3.72
C TRP A 62 -19.88 -22.97 3.42
N CYS A 63 -20.25 -21.97 2.63
CA CYS A 63 -21.65 -21.72 2.24
C CYS A 63 -22.23 -22.84 1.38
N GLU A 64 -21.45 -23.41 0.46
CA GLU A 64 -21.93 -24.45 -0.46
C GLU A 64 -21.93 -25.85 0.17
N ARG A 65 -20.88 -26.21 0.89
CA ARG A 65 -20.65 -27.58 1.39
C ARG A 65 -20.88 -27.73 2.89
N GLY A 66 -20.98 -26.62 3.63
CA GLY A 66 -21.09 -26.64 5.09
C GLY A 66 -19.82 -27.08 5.81
N ASP A 67 -18.68 -27.20 5.11
CA ASP A 67 -17.43 -27.64 5.71
C ASP A 67 -16.86 -26.53 6.62
N ARG A 68 -16.73 -26.84 7.92
CA ARG A 68 -16.22 -25.91 8.94
C ARG A 68 -14.70 -25.84 8.98
N ARG A 69 -14.02 -26.59 8.12
CA ARG A 69 -12.55 -26.56 7.99
C ARG A 69 -12.02 -25.26 7.39
N LEU A 70 -12.90 -24.43 6.80
CA LEU A 70 -12.55 -23.10 6.24
C LEU A 70 -11.29 -23.16 5.37
N SER A 71 -11.20 -24.18 4.51
CA SER A 71 -10.07 -24.36 3.60
C SER A 71 -10.23 -23.37 2.44
N GLY A 72 -9.32 -22.41 2.34
CA GLY A 72 -9.27 -21.46 1.25
C GLY A 72 -8.19 -21.82 0.24
N HIS A 73 -8.44 -21.52 -1.02
CA HIS A 73 -7.55 -21.82 -2.14
C HIS A 73 -7.19 -20.53 -2.88
N THR A 74 -5.94 -20.42 -3.32
CA THR A 74 -5.41 -19.28 -4.08
C THR A 74 -4.34 -19.77 -5.05
N SER A 75 -4.13 -19.04 -6.14
CA SER A 75 -3.08 -19.32 -7.13
C SER A 75 -1.86 -18.42 -6.92
N LEU A 76 -0.67 -18.86 -7.34
CA LEU A 76 0.53 -17.99 -7.27
C LEU A 76 0.38 -16.75 -8.17
N TRP A 77 -0.42 -16.83 -9.23
CA TRP A 77 -0.74 -15.69 -10.10
C TRP A 77 -1.60 -14.63 -9.40
N ALA A 78 -2.30 -14.99 -8.32
CA ALA A 78 -3.08 -14.04 -7.53
C ALA A 78 -2.23 -12.91 -6.95
N LEU A 79 -1.00 -13.20 -6.52
CA LEU A 79 -0.09 -12.21 -5.94
C LEU A 79 0.17 -11.03 -6.90
N PRO A 80 0.70 -11.26 -8.12
CA PRO A 80 0.91 -10.16 -9.06
C PRO A 80 -0.40 -9.53 -9.54
N ILE A 81 -1.48 -10.31 -9.72
CA ILE A 81 -2.77 -9.79 -10.20
C ILE A 81 -3.38 -8.81 -9.18
N TYR A 82 -3.50 -9.22 -7.92
CA TYR A 82 -4.09 -8.37 -6.89
C TYR A 82 -3.20 -7.21 -6.49
N GLY A 83 -1.89 -7.44 -6.35
CA GLY A 83 -0.95 -6.38 -6.03
C GLY A 83 -1.00 -5.26 -7.06
N THR A 84 -1.03 -5.60 -8.35
CA THR A 84 -1.15 -4.60 -9.43
C THR A 84 -2.55 -3.98 -9.50
N ALA A 85 -3.62 -4.76 -9.31
CA ALA A 85 -4.99 -4.24 -9.30
C ALA A 85 -5.19 -3.17 -8.22
N ILE A 86 -4.76 -3.43 -6.98
CA ILE A 86 -4.90 -2.50 -5.87
C ILE A 86 -4.02 -1.26 -6.07
N LEU A 87 -2.82 -1.39 -6.66
CA LEU A 87 -2.01 -0.22 -7.07
C LEU A 87 -2.72 0.65 -8.11
N LEU A 88 -3.43 0.04 -9.07
CA LEU A 88 -4.21 0.79 -10.06
C LEU A 88 -5.38 1.50 -9.39
N ILE A 89 -6.06 0.84 -8.45
CA ILE A 89 -7.12 1.45 -7.63
C ILE A 89 -6.56 2.60 -6.79
N GLU A 90 -5.37 2.46 -6.18
CA GLU A 90 -4.69 3.53 -5.44
C GLU A 90 -4.46 4.76 -6.33
N ARG A 91 -3.90 4.56 -7.53
CA ARG A 91 -3.68 5.64 -8.50
C ARG A 91 -4.98 6.33 -8.90
N LEU A 92 -6.03 5.54 -9.11
CA LEU A 92 -7.34 6.06 -9.47
C LEU A 92 -7.99 6.81 -8.29
N HIS A 93 -7.84 6.29 -7.07
CA HIS A 93 -8.28 6.92 -5.84
C HIS A 93 -7.66 8.31 -5.65
N LEU A 94 -6.34 8.44 -5.84
CA LEU A 94 -5.65 9.73 -5.72
C LEU A 94 -6.18 10.78 -6.71
N ARG A 95 -6.65 10.36 -7.90
CA ARG A 95 -7.22 11.26 -8.91
C ARG A 95 -8.69 11.58 -8.68
N LEU A 96 -9.49 10.61 -8.24
CA LEU A 96 -10.94 10.75 -8.13
C LEU A 96 -11.40 11.23 -6.76
N SER A 97 -10.64 10.95 -5.70
CA SER A 97 -11.07 11.22 -4.33
C SER A 97 -11.43 12.68 -4.04
N PRO A 98 -10.77 13.70 -4.63
CA PRO A 98 -11.13 15.10 -4.41
C PRO A 98 -12.44 15.54 -5.09
N HIS A 99 -12.88 14.84 -6.14
CA HIS A 99 -13.92 15.35 -7.05
C HIS A 99 -15.22 14.56 -7.03
N TYR A 100 -15.18 13.28 -6.61
CA TYR A 100 -16.33 12.38 -6.74
C TYR A 100 -16.75 11.74 -5.41
N PRO A 101 -18.07 11.53 -5.20
CA PRO A 101 -18.56 10.83 -4.02
C PRO A 101 -18.17 9.35 -4.03
N LEU A 102 -18.20 8.72 -2.86
CA LEU A 102 -17.78 7.33 -2.64
C LEU A 102 -18.46 6.35 -3.62
N LEU A 103 -19.76 6.48 -3.85
CA LEU A 103 -20.51 5.55 -4.70
C LEU A 103 -20.00 5.55 -6.15
N VAL A 104 -19.72 6.73 -6.71
CA VAL A 104 -19.19 6.86 -8.09
C VAL A 104 -17.80 6.25 -8.18
N ARG A 105 -16.96 6.45 -7.17
CA ARG A 105 -15.63 5.83 -7.09
C ARG A 105 -15.71 4.32 -7.03
N LEU A 106 -16.59 3.76 -6.19
CA LEU A 106 -16.77 2.32 -6.08
C LEU A 106 -17.19 1.70 -7.42
N VAL A 107 -18.14 2.32 -8.13
CA VAL A 107 -18.53 1.86 -9.47
C VAL A 107 -17.34 1.86 -10.42
N LEU A 108 -16.56 2.94 -10.45
CA LEU A 108 -15.37 3.05 -11.31
C LEU A 108 -14.29 2.03 -10.94
N TYR A 109 -14.09 1.75 -9.66
CA TYR A 109 -13.14 0.74 -9.21
C TYR A 109 -13.60 -0.67 -9.58
N THR A 110 -14.88 -0.99 -9.40
CA THR A 110 -15.43 -2.29 -9.81
C THR A 110 -15.31 -2.49 -11.32
N LEU A 111 -15.56 -1.45 -12.13
CA LEU A 111 -15.34 -1.51 -13.59
C LEU A 111 -13.86 -1.73 -13.93
N LEU A 112 -12.94 -1.06 -13.22
CA LEU A 112 -11.51 -1.27 -13.40
C LEU A 112 -11.09 -2.70 -13.03
N VAL A 113 -11.61 -3.23 -11.92
CA VAL A 113 -11.36 -4.62 -11.50
C VAL A 113 -11.84 -5.58 -12.58
N TYR A 114 -13.04 -5.40 -13.12
CA TYR A 114 -13.54 -6.26 -14.20
C TYR A 114 -12.69 -6.18 -15.48
N LEU A 115 -12.26 -4.98 -15.87
CA LEU A 115 -11.36 -4.82 -17.01
C LEU A 115 -10.02 -5.52 -16.77
N TRP A 116 -9.48 -5.39 -15.55
CA TRP A 116 -8.22 -6.01 -15.16
C TRP A 116 -8.32 -7.53 -15.07
N GLU A 117 -9.37 -8.05 -14.46
CA GLU A 117 -9.70 -9.48 -14.36
C GLU A 117 -9.88 -10.10 -15.74
N PHE A 118 -10.63 -9.44 -16.63
CA PHE A 118 -10.77 -9.88 -18.01
C PHE A 118 -9.43 -9.90 -18.74
N GLY A 119 -8.64 -8.81 -18.65
CA GLY A 119 -7.35 -8.71 -19.33
C GLY A 119 -6.32 -9.73 -18.85
N THR A 120 -6.18 -9.88 -17.53
CA THR A 120 -5.26 -10.85 -16.92
C THR A 120 -5.72 -12.28 -17.16
N GLY A 121 -7.02 -12.57 -17.01
CA GLY A 121 -7.60 -13.87 -17.32
C GLY A 121 -7.44 -14.25 -18.79
N PHE A 122 -7.63 -13.32 -19.72
CA PHE A 122 -7.42 -13.55 -21.14
C PHE A 122 -5.95 -13.85 -21.45
N LEU A 123 -5.01 -13.06 -20.88
CA LEU A 123 -3.58 -13.28 -21.06
C LEU A 123 -3.12 -14.64 -20.50
N LEU A 124 -3.60 -15.01 -19.30
CA LEU A 124 -3.29 -16.30 -18.69
C LEU A 124 -3.93 -17.46 -19.45
N ARG A 125 -5.11 -17.26 -20.02
CA ARG A 125 -5.77 -18.25 -20.88
C ARG A 125 -4.97 -18.52 -22.15
N LEU A 126 -4.35 -17.50 -22.75
CA LEU A 126 -3.43 -17.70 -23.88
C LEU A 126 -2.21 -18.57 -23.49
N ALA A 127 -1.76 -18.45 -22.24
CA ALA A 127 -0.68 -19.28 -21.68
C ALA A 127 -1.16 -20.63 -21.12
N GLY A 128 -2.46 -20.95 -21.18
CA GLY A 128 -3.04 -22.16 -20.59
C GLY A 128 -2.99 -22.21 -19.06
N ALA A 129 -2.73 -21.08 -18.40
CA ALA A 129 -2.50 -20.97 -16.96
C ALA A 129 -3.60 -20.20 -16.22
N CYS A 130 -4.78 -20.04 -16.83
CA CYS A 130 -5.91 -19.33 -16.22
C CYS A 130 -6.41 -20.10 -14.98
N PRO A 131 -6.32 -19.54 -13.76
CA PRO A 131 -6.63 -20.29 -12.54
C PRO A 131 -8.12 -20.30 -12.19
N TRP A 132 -8.95 -19.52 -12.88
CA TRP A 132 -10.40 -19.46 -12.66
C TRP A 132 -11.19 -19.70 -13.94
N ASP A 133 -12.42 -20.18 -13.77
CA ASP A 133 -13.41 -20.37 -14.83
C ASP A 133 -14.82 -20.10 -14.29
N TYR A 134 -15.47 -19.06 -14.81
CA TYR A 134 -16.82 -18.63 -14.47
C TYR A 134 -17.87 -19.07 -15.50
N SER A 135 -17.55 -20.02 -16.39
CA SER A 135 -18.47 -20.48 -17.46
C SER A 135 -19.79 -21.06 -16.92
N ALA A 136 -19.82 -21.50 -15.65
CA ALA A 136 -21.02 -22.00 -14.99
C ALA A 136 -22.06 -20.91 -14.63
N PHE A 137 -21.66 -19.63 -14.57
CA PHE A 137 -22.55 -18.53 -14.16
C PHE A 137 -23.37 -18.01 -15.35
N ARG A 138 -24.58 -17.50 -15.09
CA ARG A 138 -25.49 -17.08 -16.17
C ARG A 138 -25.07 -15.77 -16.83
N PHE A 139 -24.44 -14.88 -16.06
CA PHE A 139 -23.99 -13.57 -16.53
C PHE A 139 -22.46 -13.51 -16.67
N ASN A 140 -21.86 -14.58 -17.19
CA ASN A 140 -20.44 -14.64 -17.45
C ASN A 140 -20.07 -14.02 -18.81
N LEU A 141 -18.87 -13.46 -18.89
CA LEU A 141 -18.23 -12.97 -20.11
C LEU A 141 -17.05 -13.88 -20.43
N MET A 142 -17.17 -14.72 -21.46
CA MET A 142 -16.16 -15.70 -21.92
C MET A 142 -15.67 -16.68 -20.84
N GLY A 143 -16.42 -16.85 -19.74
CA GLY A 143 -15.99 -17.57 -18.55
C GLY A 143 -14.88 -16.88 -17.74
N LEU A 144 -14.47 -15.66 -18.09
CA LEU A 144 -13.36 -14.95 -17.45
C LEU A 144 -13.80 -13.94 -16.41
N VAL A 145 -15.01 -13.40 -16.55
CA VAL A 145 -15.61 -12.42 -15.64
C VAL A 145 -17.08 -12.78 -15.42
N THR A 146 -17.61 -12.57 -14.21
CA THR A 146 -19.04 -12.70 -13.92
C THR A 146 -19.62 -11.43 -13.29
N LEU A 147 -20.75 -10.96 -13.83
CA LEU A 147 -21.48 -9.81 -13.28
C LEU A 147 -22.10 -10.10 -11.91
N GLU A 148 -22.31 -11.37 -11.57
CA GLU A 148 -22.85 -11.77 -10.26
C GLU A 148 -21.91 -11.41 -9.11
N TYR A 149 -20.60 -11.25 -9.39
CA TYR A 149 -19.60 -10.86 -8.41
C TYR A 149 -19.45 -9.34 -8.25
N ALA A 150 -20.33 -8.53 -8.85
CA ALA A 150 -20.24 -7.08 -8.77
C ALA A 150 -20.32 -6.58 -7.31
N LEU A 151 -21.21 -7.17 -6.50
CA LEU A 151 -21.36 -6.81 -5.09
C LEU A 151 -20.14 -7.23 -4.25
N PRO A 152 -19.65 -8.49 -4.32
CA PRO A 152 -18.36 -8.87 -3.72
C PRO A 152 -17.20 -7.95 -4.11
N TRP A 153 -17.06 -7.63 -5.40
CA TRP A 153 -16.00 -6.76 -5.88
C TRP A 153 -16.15 -5.32 -5.39
N ALA A 154 -17.36 -4.77 -5.34
CA ALA A 154 -17.61 -3.45 -4.78
C ALA A 154 -17.27 -3.39 -3.28
N LEU A 155 -17.61 -4.44 -2.52
CA LEU A 155 -17.23 -4.55 -1.11
C LEU A 155 -15.71 -4.66 -0.92
N ALA A 156 -15.04 -5.48 -1.74
CA ALA A 156 -13.58 -5.57 -1.74
C ALA A 156 -12.93 -4.22 -2.07
N CYS A 157 -13.48 -3.48 -3.04
CA CYS A 157 -13.04 -2.11 -3.37
C CYS A 157 -13.26 -1.13 -2.22
N LEU A 158 -14.37 -1.25 -1.48
CA LEU A 158 -14.66 -0.43 -0.30
C LEU A 158 -13.64 -0.70 0.81
N ILE A 159 -13.31 -1.97 1.07
CA ILE A 159 -12.30 -2.36 2.06
C ILE A 159 -10.91 -1.88 1.60
N ALA A 160 -10.56 -2.10 0.33
CA ALA A 160 -9.29 -1.65 -0.23
C ALA A 160 -9.13 -0.14 -0.12
N GLU A 161 -10.16 0.63 -0.45
CA GLU A 161 -10.10 2.09 -0.36
C GLU A 161 -10.11 2.58 1.10
N GLY A 162 -11.06 2.08 1.90
CA GLY A 162 -11.31 2.56 3.26
C GLY A 162 -10.21 2.15 4.24
N HIS A 163 -9.70 0.93 4.12
CA HIS A 163 -8.73 0.37 5.04
C HIS A 163 -7.32 0.37 4.44
N ILE A 164 -7.12 -0.26 3.28
CA ILE A 164 -5.78 -0.52 2.76
C ILE A 164 -5.12 0.78 2.26
N ILE A 165 -5.74 1.46 1.30
CA ILE A 165 -5.17 2.65 0.64
C ILE A 165 -5.03 3.80 1.63
N LYS A 166 -6.08 4.11 2.41
CA LYS A 166 -6.01 5.18 3.41
C LYS A 166 -4.96 4.93 4.49
N ASN A 167 -4.80 3.69 4.94
CA ASN A 167 -3.81 3.36 5.97
C ASN A 167 -2.39 3.37 5.40
N THR A 168 -2.17 2.80 4.20
CA THR A 168 -0.87 2.83 3.52
C THR A 168 -0.43 4.25 3.17
N LEU A 169 -1.34 5.13 2.77
CA LEU A 169 -1.00 6.54 2.49
C LEU A 169 -0.72 7.34 3.77
N ARG A 170 -1.19 6.90 4.93
CA ARG A 170 -0.86 7.49 6.24
C ARG A 170 0.43 6.95 6.84
N MET A 171 0.91 5.81 6.37
CA MET A 171 2.18 5.25 6.82
C MET A 171 3.33 6.00 6.15
N HIS A 172 4.03 6.77 6.97
CA HIS A 172 5.31 7.35 6.62
C HIS A 172 6.38 6.70 7.50
N LEU A 173 7.54 6.42 6.91
CA LEU A 173 8.70 5.76 7.54
C LEU A 173 9.79 6.76 7.89
#